data_AF-A0A8C5W9W5-F1
#
_entry.id   AF-A0A8C5W9W5-F1
#
_cell.length_a   1.000
_cell.length_b   1.000
_cell.length_c   1.000
_cell.angle_alpha   90.00
_cell.angle_beta   90.00
_cell.angle_gamma   90.00
#
_symmetry.space_group_name_H-M   'P 1'
#
loop_
_entity.id
_entity.type
_entity.pdbx_description
1 polymer ?
#
loop_
_entity_poly.entity_id
_entity_poly.type
_entity_poly.pdbx_seq_one_letter_code
_entity_poly.pdbx_strand_id
1 'polypeptide(L)'
;MAPPAPGPASGGSGEVDELFDVKNAFYIGSYQQCINEAQRVKLSSPERDVERDVFLYRAYLAQRKYGVVLDEIKPSSAPELQAVRLFAEYLAHESRRDAIVAELDREMSKSVDVTNTTFLLMAASVYLHDQNPDAALRALHQGDSLECSAMTVQILLKLDRLDLAR
;
A
#
# COMPACT_ATOMS: atom_id res chain seq x y z
N MET A 1 10.40 56.08 -6.75
CA MET A 1 10.42 54.84 -7.57
C MET A 1 10.20 53.67 -6.62
N ALA A 2 9.02 53.02 -6.71
CA ALA A 2 8.69 51.86 -5.89
C ALA A 2 9.32 50.59 -6.49
N PRO A 3 9.70 49.59 -5.68
CA PRO A 3 10.26 48.34 -6.18
C PRO A 3 9.21 47.53 -6.96
N PRO A 4 9.63 46.71 -7.94
CA PRO A 4 8.71 45.88 -8.71
C PRO A 4 8.08 44.80 -7.83
N ALA A 5 6.80 44.53 -8.06
CA ALA A 5 6.05 43.48 -7.37
C ALA A 5 6.68 42.10 -7.67
N PRO A 6 6.68 41.18 -6.68
CA PRO A 6 7.12 39.81 -6.91
C PRO A 6 6.21 39.18 -7.97
N GLY A 7 6.82 38.65 -9.03
CA GLY A 7 6.10 37.85 -10.03
C GLY A 7 5.45 36.63 -9.37
N PRO A 8 4.40 36.06 -9.97
CA PRO A 8 3.78 34.86 -9.43
C PRO A 8 4.85 33.78 -9.31
N ALA A 9 5.04 33.30 -8.08
CA ALA A 9 5.84 32.13 -7.82
C ALA A 9 5.28 31.01 -8.71
N SER A 10 6.14 30.40 -9.52
CA SER A 10 5.87 29.14 -10.19
C SER A 10 5.74 28.06 -9.11
N GLY A 11 4.58 28.05 -8.44
CA GLY A 11 4.11 26.88 -7.71
C GLY A 11 4.00 25.76 -8.72
N GLY A 12 4.69 24.64 -8.44
CA GLY A 12 4.72 23.48 -9.32
C GLY A 12 3.31 23.14 -9.77
N SER A 13 3.16 22.93 -11.07
CA SER A 13 1.96 22.36 -11.66
C SER A 13 1.55 21.15 -10.84
N GLY A 14 0.40 21.25 -10.16
CA GLY A 14 -0.25 20.11 -9.54
C GLY A 14 -0.63 19.14 -10.64
N GLU A 15 0.25 18.16 -10.91
CA GLU A 15 -0.12 17.01 -11.72
C GLU A 15 -1.31 16.35 -11.05
N VAL A 16 -2.45 16.35 -11.75
CA VAL A 16 -3.65 15.67 -11.31
C VAL A 16 -3.29 14.19 -11.18
N ASP A 17 -3.45 13.62 -9.98
CA ASP A 17 -3.22 12.19 -9.79
C ASP A 17 -4.25 11.40 -10.62
N GLU A 18 -3.80 10.77 -11.70
CA GLU A 18 -4.63 9.97 -12.62
C GLU A 18 -5.37 8.84 -11.87
N LEU A 19 -4.85 8.42 -10.72
CA LEU A 19 -5.41 7.36 -9.88
C LEU A 19 -6.21 7.87 -8.69
N PHE A 20 -6.50 9.18 -8.61
CA PHE A 20 -7.20 9.78 -7.49
C PHE A 20 -8.53 9.06 -7.15
N ASP A 21 -9.39 8.84 -8.15
CA ASP A 21 -10.69 8.19 -7.95
C ASP A 21 -10.55 6.72 -7.52
N VAL A 22 -9.55 6.02 -8.05
CA VAL A 22 -9.24 4.62 -7.70
C VAL A 22 -8.83 4.52 -6.23
N LYS A 23 -7.86 5.34 -5.81
CA LYS A 23 -7.36 5.41 -4.43
C LYS A 23 -8.46 5.79 -3.46
N ASN A 24 -9.22 6.84 -3.79
CA ASN A 24 -10.30 7.31 -2.95
C ASN A 24 -11.38 6.23 -2.74
N ALA A 25 -11.82 5.58 -3.82
CA ALA A 25 -12.80 4.50 -3.74
C ALA A 25 -12.31 3.32 -2.88
N PHE A 26 -11.02 2.99 -2.96
CA PHE A 26 -10.41 1.96 -2.11
C PHE A 26 -10.46 2.34 -0.62
N TYR A 27 -9.98 3.54 -0.26
CA TYR A 27 -9.86 3.96 1.14
C TYR A 27 -11.21 4.14 1.85
N ILE A 28 -12.27 4.51 1.13
CA ILE A 28 -13.63 4.60 1.70
C ILE A 28 -14.36 3.25 1.74
N GLY A 29 -13.72 2.15 1.32
CA GLY A 29 -14.30 0.82 1.32
C GLY A 29 -15.21 0.49 0.12
N SER A 30 -15.27 1.37 -0.89
CA SER A 30 -16.03 1.14 -2.13
C SER A 30 -15.25 0.26 -3.11
N TYR A 31 -14.93 -0.96 -2.71
CA TYR A 31 -13.99 -1.84 -3.44
C TYR A 31 -14.46 -2.19 -4.86
N GLN A 32 -15.76 -2.36 -5.08
CA GLN A 32 -16.26 -2.64 -6.42
C GLN A 32 -16.11 -1.43 -7.36
N GLN A 33 -16.30 -0.21 -6.84
CA GLN A 33 -16.06 1.00 -7.61
C GLN A 33 -14.58 1.16 -7.91
N CYS A 34 -13.69 0.90 -6.93
CA CYS A 34 -12.25 0.89 -7.15
C CYS A 34 -11.85 -0.03 -8.32
N ILE A 35 -12.38 -1.25 -8.36
CA ILE A 35 -12.14 -2.21 -9.45
C ILE A 35 -12.63 -1.65 -10.80
N ASN A 36 -13.85 -1.11 -10.83
CA ASN A 36 -14.44 -0.58 -12.06
C ASN A 36 -13.65 0.63 -12.60
N GLU A 37 -13.23 1.55 -11.73
CA GLU A 37 -12.46 2.73 -12.15
C GLU A 37 -11.03 2.35 -12.55
N ALA A 38 -10.39 1.41 -11.85
CA ALA A 38 -9.08 0.89 -12.24
C ALA A 38 -9.13 0.27 -13.65
N GLN A 39 -10.17 -0.48 -14.00
CA GLN A 39 -10.28 -1.06 -15.34
C GLN A 39 -10.56 -0.04 -16.46
N ARG A 40 -10.99 1.18 -16.11
CA ARG A 40 -11.37 2.23 -17.07
C ARG A 40 -10.29 3.29 -17.28
N VAL A 41 -9.46 3.52 -16.26
CA VAL A 41 -8.43 4.57 -16.30
C VAL A 41 -7.39 4.25 -17.37
N LYS A 42 -7.04 5.26 -18.16
CA LYS A 42 -5.93 5.21 -19.11
C LYS A 42 -4.78 5.97 -18.51
N LEU A 43 -3.64 5.31 -18.40
CA LEU A 43 -2.50 5.83 -17.66
C LEU A 43 -1.41 6.26 -18.61
N SER A 44 -0.71 7.32 -18.22
CA SER A 44 0.32 7.94 -19.06
C SER A 44 1.69 7.27 -18.91
N SER A 45 1.90 6.42 -17.89
CA SER A 45 3.20 5.80 -17.59
C SER A 45 3.08 4.36 -17.07
N PRO A 46 4.11 3.52 -17.31
CA PRO A 46 4.13 2.13 -16.83
C PRO A 46 4.22 2.03 -15.30
N GLU A 47 4.81 3.03 -14.62
CA GLU A 47 4.84 3.08 -13.16
C GLU A 47 3.43 3.26 -12.60
N ARG A 48 2.60 4.08 -13.26
CA ARG A 48 1.19 4.24 -12.91
C ARG A 48 0.39 2.97 -13.18
N ASP A 49 0.70 2.21 -14.23
CA ASP A 49 0.06 0.91 -14.48
C ASP A 49 0.27 -0.05 -13.31
N VAL A 50 1.48 -0.12 -12.76
CA VAL A 50 1.78 -0.94 -11.58
C VAL A 50 1.00 -0.44 -10.36
N GLU A 51 0.99 0.89 -10.12
CA GLU A 51 0.26 1.49 -9.00
C GLU A 51 -1.24 1.20 -9.08
N ARG A 52 -1.85 1.31 -10.27
CA ARG A 52 -3.25 0.93 -10.51
C ARG A 52 -3.49 -0.52 -10.16
N ASP A 53 -2.63 -1.42 -10.65
CA ASP A 53 -2.79 -2.85 -10.45
C ASP A 53 -2.68 -3.23 -8.98
N VAL A 54 -1.79 -2.55 -8.22
CA VAL A 54 -1.73 -2.69 -6.76
C VAL A 54 -3.09 -2.38 -6.13
N PHE A 55 -3.71 -1.23 -6.45
CA PHE A 55 -5.03 -0.90 -5.91
C PHE A 55 -6.13 -1.86 -6.37
N LEU A 56 -6.10 -2.30 -7.63
CA LEU A 56 -7.02 -3.28 -8.17
C LEU A 56 -6.98 -4.59 -7.37
N TYR A 57 -5.80 -5.16 -7.16
CA TYR A 57 -5.65 -6.42 -6.43
C TYR A 57 -5.87 -6.26 -4.92
N ARG A 58 -5.51 -5.12 -4.33
CA ARG A 58 -5.89 -4.81 -2.94
C ARG A 58 -7.41 -4.74 -2.76
N ALA A 59 -8.14 -4.20 -3.73
CA ALA A 59 -9.61 -4.23 -3.72
C ALA A 59 -10.17 -5.65 -3.82
N TYR A 60 -9.56 -6.52 -4.65
CA TYR A 60 -9.90 -7.96 -4.67
C TYR A 60 -9.62 -8.66 -3.34
N LEU A 61 -8.51 -8.35 -2.67
CA LEU A 61 -8.20 -8.85 -1.31
C LEU A 61 -9.28 -8.44 -0.32
N ALA A 62 -9.70 -7.17 -0.35
CA ALA A 62 -10.73 -6.65 0.54
C ALA A 62 -12.10 -7.32 0.32
N GLN A 63 -12.38 -7.77 -0.91
CA GLN A 63 -13.56 -8.59 -1.25
C GLN A 63 -13.37 -10.09 -0.94
N ARG A 64 -12.26 -10.51 -0.32
CA ARG A 64 -11.88 -11.91 -0.06
C ARG A 64 -11.76 -12.78 -1.32
N LYS A 65 -11.53 -12.16 -2.48
CA LYS A 65 -11.34 -12.85 -3.76
C LYS A 65 -9.87 -13.22 -3.95
N TYR A 66 -9.31 -13.97 -3.01
CA TYR A 66 -7.87 -14.29 -2.99
C TYR A 66 -7.42 -15.09 -4.20
N GLY A 67 -8.28 -15.98 -4.74
CA GLY A 67 -7.98 -16.76 -5.94
C GLY A 67 -7.60 -15.89 -7.13
N VAL A 68 -8.32 -14.78 -7.37
CA VAL A 68 -8.01 -13.84 -8.46
C VAL A 68 -6.60 -13.27 -8.32
N VAL A 69 -6.22 -12.86 -7.10
CA VAL A 69 -4.90 -12.28 -6.82
C VAL A 69 -3.79 -13.34 -7.00
N LEU A 70 -4.04 -14.56 -6.53
CA LEU A 70 -3.10 -15.68 -6.63
C LEU A 70 -3.01 -16.28 -8.04
N ASP A 71 -4.02 -16.10 -8.87
CA ASP A 71 -4.00 -16.61 -10.24
C ASP A 71 -3.40 -15.57 -11.19
N GLU A 72 -3.72 -14.28 -11.05
CA GLU A 72 -3.29 -13.24 -11.97
C GLU A 72 -1.87 -12.72 -11.71
N ILE A 73 -1.45 -12.59 -10.45
CA ILE A 73 -0.09 -12.11 -10.13
C ILE A 73 0.91 -13.24 -10.31
N LYS A 74 1.71 -13.18 -11.38
CA LYS A 74 2.71 -14.19 -11.73
C LYS A 74 4.05 -13.90 -11.05
N PRO A 75 4.98 -14.86 -10.95
CA PRO A 75 6.33 -14.62 -10.39
C PRO A 75 7.15 -13.56 -11.14
N SER A 76 6.80 -13.27 -12.40
CA SER A 76 7.44 -12.23 -13.22
C SER A 76 6.81 -10.83 -13.05
N SER A 77 5.76 -10.69 -12.24
CA SER A 77 5.11 -9.40 -11.97
C SER A 77 5.99 -8.52 -11.08
N ALA A 78 5.74 -7.22 -11.11
CA ALA A 78 6.51 -6.21 -10.38
C ALA A 78 6.59 -6.50 -8.86
N PRO A 79 7.66 -6.08 -8.16
CA PRO A 79 7.85 -6.32 -6.73
C PRO A 79 6.67 -5.88 -5.85
N GLU A 80 6.03 -4.76 -6.19
CA GLU A 80 4.85 -4.23 -5.52
C GLU A 80 3.68 -5.22 -5.59
N LEU A 81 3.49 -5.86 -6.74
CA LEU A 81 2.47 -6.89 -6.92
C LEU A 81 2.83 -8.18 -6.20
N GLN A 82 4.12 -8.54 -6.12
CA GLN A 82 4.55 -9.68 -5.30
C GLN A 82 4.20 -9.47 -3.82
N ALA A 83 4.33 -8.24 -3.30
CA ALA A 83 3.94 -7.93 -1.94
C ALA A 83 2.43 -8.14 -1.71
N VAL A 84 1.59 -7.71 -2.66
CA VAL A 84 0.13 -7.94 -2.60
C VAL A 84 -0.19 -9.44 -2.66
N ARG A 85 0.52 -10.19 -3.51
CA ARG A 85 0.39 -11.65 -3.62
C ARG A 85 0.79 -12.36 -2.32
N LEU A 86 1.87 -11.93 -1.67
CA LEU A 86 2.32 -12.47 -0.37
C LEU A 86 1.21 -12.36 0.67
N PHE A 87 0.59 -11.18 0.77
CA PHE A 87 -0.52 -10.98 1.69
C PHE A 87 -1.77 -11.81 1.29
N ALA A 88 -2.05 -11.94 -0.01
CA ALA A 88 -3.10 -12.84 -0.51
C ALA A 88 -2.90 -14.28 -0.05
N GLU A 89 -1.66 -14.77 -0.15
CA GLU A 89 -1.29 -16.13 0.21
C GLU A 89 -1.44 -16.38 1.71
N TYR A 90 -1.04 -15.40 2.53
CA TYR A 90 -1.22 -15.41 3.98
C TYR A 90 -2.70 -15.47 4.39
N LEU A 91 -3.56 -14.69 3.72
CA LEU A 91 -5.00 -14.66 4.00
C LEU A 91 -5.71 -15.93 3.52
N ALA A 92 -5.29 -16.50 2.39
CA ALA A 92 -5.91 -17.67 1.78
C ALA A 92 -5.53 -19.00 2.46
N HIS A 93 -4.30 -19.11 2.98
CA HIS A 93 -3.76 -20.38 3.47
C HIS A 93 -3.27 -20.28 4.92
N GLU A 94 -4.12 -20.68 5.86
CA GLU A 94 -3.78 -20.64 7.30
C GLU A 94 -2.55 -21.50 7.62
N SER A 95 -2.40 -22.65 6.97
CA SER A 95 -1.26 -23.56 7.15
C SER A 95 0.09 -22.99 6.71
N ARG A 96 0.10 -21.88 5.97
CA ARG A 96 1.32 -21.23 5.46
C ARG A 96 1.68 -19.95 6.19
N ARG A 97 0.87 -19.49 7.15
CA ARG A 97 1.07 -18.22 7.86
C ARG A 97 2.44 -18.14 8.53
N ASP A 98 2.79 -19.14 9.34
CA ASP A 98 4.08 -19.17 10.05
C ASP A 98 5.28 -19.12 9.10
N ALA A 99 5.18 -19.85 7.98
CA ALA A 99 6.24 -19.86 6.96
C ALA A 99 6.38 -18.51 6.25
N ILE A 100 5.26 -17.84 5.99
CA ILE A 100 5.23 -16.51 5.36
C ILE A 100 5.80 -15.46 6.32
N VAL A 101 5.44 -15.50 7.61
CA VAL A 101 5.98 -14.59 8.63
C VAL A 101 7.48 -14.79 8.78
N ALA A 102 7.96 -16.03 8.83
CA ALA A 102 9.39 -16.32 8.92
C ALA A 102 10.18 -15.85 7.69
N GLU A 103 9.61 -15.99 6.48
CA GLU A 103 10.22 -15.45 5.26
C GLU A 103 10.22 -13.92 5.27
N LEU A 104 9.13 -13.29 5.70
CA LEU A 104 9.02 -11.85 5.81
C LEU A 104 10.03 -11.28 6.81
N ASP A 105 10.21 -11.90 7.97
CA ASP A 105 11.25 -11.52 8.95
C ASP A 105 12.66 -11.59 8.33
N ARG A 106 12.90 -12.63 7.53
CA ARG A 106 14.16 -12.78 6.80
C ARG A 106 14.36 -11.68 5.77
N GLU A 107 13.33 -11.32 5.01
CA GLU A 107 13.37 -10.22 4.04
C GLU A 107 13.58 -8.87 4.74
N MET A 108 12.84 -8.60 5.81
CA MET A 108 12.94 -7.38 6.62
C MET A 108 14.29 -7.21 7.32
N SER A 109 14.99 -8.31 7.60
CA SER A 109 16.36 -8.28 8.16
C SER A 109 17.44 -7.93 7.13
N LYS A 110 17.14 -8.06 5.82
CA LYS A 110 18.03 -7.67 4.73
C LYS A 110 17.81 -6.19 4.39
N SER A 111 18.60 -5.66 3.46
CA SER A 111 18.36 -4.32 2.91
C SER A 111 17.05 -4.30 2.11
N VAL A 112 15.95 -3.96 2.78
CA VAL A 112 14.65 -3.71 2.13
C VAL A 112 14.73 -2.39 1.36
N ASP A 113 14.14 -2.38 0.17
CA ASP A 113 13.92 -1.14 -0.54
C ASP A 113 12.81 -0.33 0.15
N VAL A 114 13.23 0.64 0.97
CA VAL A 114 12.33 1.53 1.71
C VAL A 114 11.49 2.44 0.80
N THR A 115 11.84 2.56 -0.48
CA THR A 115 11.03 3.30 -1.46
C THR A 115 9.80 2.52 -1.91
N ASN A 116 9.81 1.19 -1.79
CA ASN A 116 8.66 0.34 -2.06
C ASN A 116 7.69 0.35 -0.88
N THR A 117 6.91 1.42 -0.78
CA THR A 117 5.91 1.62 0.28
C THR A 117 4.81 0.56 0.24
N THR A 118 4.48 0.01 -0.93
CA THR A 118 3.52 -1.10 -1.07
C THR A 118 4.00 -2.34 -0.31
N PHE A 119 5.28 -2.69 -0.42
CA PHE A 119 5.85 -3.80 0.33
C PHE A 119 5.74 -3.57 1.84
N LEU A 120 6.10 -2.39 2.33
CA LEU A 120 6.01 -2.04 3.76
C LEU A 120 4.57 -2.16 4.29
N LEU A 121 3.59 -1.71 3.51
CA LEU A 121 2.17 -1.79 3.87
C LEU A 121 1.65 -3.23 3.92
N MET A 122 2.04 -4.07 2.96
CA MET A 122 1.64 -5.48 2.93
C MET A 122 2.34 -6.27 4.04
N ALA A 123 3.62 -6.00 4.30
CA ALA A 123 4.37 -6.55 5.41
C ALA A 123 3.72 -6.20 6.77
N ALA A 124 3.43 -4.91 6.99
CA ALA A 124 2.74 -4.45 8.19
C ALA A 124 1.35 -5.09 8.32
N SER A 125 0.64 -5.31 7.21
CA SER A 125 -0.66 -5.97 7.21
C SER A 125 -0.54 -7.43 7.66
N VAL A 126 0.45 -8.18 7.18
CA VAL A 126 0.75 -9.54 7.64
C VAL A 126 1.03 -9.54 9.15
N TYR A 127 1.93 -8.69 9.63
CA TYR A 127 2.28 -8.60 11.05
C TYR A 127 1.10 -8.24 11.96
N LEU A 128 0.20 -7.35 11.52
CA LEU A 128 -1.01 -7.06 12.30
C LEU A 128 -1.97 -8.23 12.38
N HIS A 129 -2.10 -9.01 11.31
CA HIS A 129 -2.90 -10.23 11.36
C HIS A 129 -2.25 -11.29 12.25
N ASP A 130 -0.92 -11.32 12.33
CA ASP A 130 -0.14 -12.20 13.21
C ASP A 130 -0.10 -11.74 14.69
N GLN A 131 -0.82 -10.67 15.04
CA GLN A 131 -0.82 -10.07 16.39
C GLN A 131 0.56 -9.54 16.82
N ASN A 132 1.38 -9.09 15.87
CA ASN A 132 2.70 -8.50 16.11
C ASN A 132 2.74 -7.02 15.72
N PRO A 133 2.11 -6.12 16.50
CA PRO A 133 2.04 -4.70 16.18
C PRO A 133 3.42 -4.01 16.21
N ASP A 134 4.36 -4.51 17.00
CA ASP A 134 5.71 -3.96 17.08
C ASP A 134 6.48 -4.15 15.77
N ALA A 135 6.38 -5.34 15.16
CA ALA A 135 6.98 -5.59 13.84
C ALA A 135 6.30 -4.76 12.75
N ALA A 136 4.97 -4.62 12.80
CA ALA A 136 4.24 -3.76 11.87
C ALA A 136 4.70 -2.30 11.94
N LEU A 137 4.80 -1.73 13.15
CA LEU A 137 5.29 -0.35 13.33
C LEU A 137 6.73 -0.17 12.88
N ARG A 138 7.62 -1.15 13.12
CA ARG A 138 9.00 -1.11 12.62
C ARG A 138 9.07 -1.13 11.09
N ALA A 139 8.19 -1.88 10.42
CA ALA A 139 8.11 -1.88 8.96
C ALA A 139 7.64 -0.51 8.44
N LEU A 140 6.57 0.04 9.02
CA LEU A 140 5.99 1.32 8.59
C LEU A 140 6.90 2.53 8.84
N HIS A 141 7.71 2.50 9.91
CA HIS A 141 8.61 3.59 10.26
C HIS A 141 9.66 3.90 9.16
N GLN A 142 9.95 2.93 8.30
CA GLN A 142 10.90 3.09 7.20
C GLN A 142 10.29 3.78 5.97
N GLY A 143 8.96 3.80 5.86
CA GLY A 143 8.25 4.32 4.70
C GLY A 143 7.83 5.77 4.88
N ASP A 144 8.01 6.58 3.83
CA ASP A 144 7.56 7.97 3.78
C ASP A 144 6.34 8.09 2.87
N SER A 145 5.18 7.63 3.34
CA SER A 145 3.91 7.77 2.63
C SER A 145 2.76 8.12 3.57
N LEU A 146 1.75 8.79 3.02
CA LEU A 146 0.54 9.13 3.77
C LEU A 146 -0.18 7.87 4.27
N GLU A 147 -0.18 6.81 3.46
CA GLU A 147 -0.80 5.53 3.85
C GLU A 147 -0.03 4.85 4.98
N CYS A 148 1.32 4.87 4.96
CA CYS A 148 2.14 4.36 6.07
C CYS A 148 1.85 5.10 7.38
N SER A 149 1.70 6.43 7.30
CA SER A 149 1.34 7.27 8.45
C SER A 149 -0.06 6.93 8.96
N ALA A 150 -1.04 6.81 8.06
CA ALA A 150 -2.41 6.45 8.42
C ALA A 150 -2.50 5.06 9.08
N MET A 151 -1.77 4.08 8.55
CA MET A 151 -1.70 2.75 9.15
C MET A 151 -0.99 2.77 10.50
N THR A 152 0.05 3.58 10.67
CA THR A 152 0.73 3.79 11.96
C THR A 152 -0.25 4.34 13.01
N VAL A 153 -1.01 5.38 12.66
CA VAL A 153 -2.06 5.94 13.53
C VAL A 153 -3.09 4.86 13.88
N GLN A 154 -3.54 4.07 12.92
CA GLN A 154 -4.50 2.98 13.17
C GLN A 154 -3.95 1.95 14.19
N ILE A 155 -2.67 1.57 14.06
CA ILE A 155 -2.04 0.62 14.99
C ILE A 155 -1.92 1.23 16.38
N LEU A 156 -1.46 2.48 16.49
CA LEU A 156 -1.31 3.17 17.78
C LEU A 156 -2.65 3.32 18.51
N LEU A 157 -3.73 3.61 17.77
CA LEU A 157 -5.09 3.63 18.33
C LEU A 157 -5.53 2.26 18.83
N LYS A 158 -5.20 1.17 18.10
CA LYS A 158 -5.46 -0.21 18.57
C LYS A 158 -4.66 -0.60 19.81
N LEU A 159 -3.53 0.08 20.07
CA LEU A 159 -2.69 -0.10 21.26
C LEU A 159 -3.10 0.84 22.41
N ASP A 160 -4.20 1.59 22.29
CA ASP A 160 -4.65 2.61 23.24
C ASP A 160 -3.59 3.72 23.49
N ARG A 161 -2.69 3.95 22.53
CA ARG A 161 -1.63 4.97 22.57
C ARG A 161 -2.04 6.24 21.85
N LEU A 162 -3.16 6.84 22.30
CA LEU A 162 -3.70 8.09 21.74
C LEU A 162 -2.69 9.26 21.81
N ASP A 163 -1.76 9.21 22.77
CA ASP A 163 -0.68 10.18 22.92
C ASP A 163 0.28 10.21 21.73
N LEU A 164 0.49 9.06 21.08
CA LEU A 164 1.40 8.89 19.94
C LEU A 164 0.68 8.95 18.58
N ALA A 165 -0.64 8.76 18.55
CA ALA A 165 -1.43 8.70 17.32
C ALA A 165 -1.67 10.10 16.72
N ARG A 166 -0.63 10.69 16.11
CA ARG A 166 -0.63 12.04 15.51
C ARG A 166 0.06 12.07 14.16
#